data_AF-A0A399IX15-F1
#
_entry.id   AF-A0A399IX15-F1
#
_cell.length_a   1.000
_cell.length_b   1.000
_cell.length_c   1.000
_cell.angle_alpha   90.00
_cell.angle_beta   90.00
_cell.angle_gamma   90.00
#
_symmetry.space_group_name_H-M   'P 1'
#
loop_
_entity.id
_entity.type
_entity.pdbx_description
1 polymer ?
#
loop_
_entity_poly.entity_id
_entity_poly.type
_entity_poly.pdbx_seq_one_letter_code
_entity_poly.pdbx_strand_id
1 'polypeptide(L)'
;MVDNISDLELYKKKKEYNKDNFYTPVFNAFMRNKDLNVQEKCFFIYIQGFGEKCFQNQTTICEELNISKPTLRKLMNELEKKNYIYVQRKYSHNTKEKATPVLFPIPIDENTGQLSQHHKSLIKYMKSTYPSDY
;
A
#
# COMPACT_ATOMS: atom_id res chain seq x y z
N MET A 1 -9.42 -13.23 -43.57
CA MET A 1 -9.93 -12.26 -42.57
C MET A 1 -9.44 -12.74 -41.23
N VAL A 2 -8.56 -11.98 -40.57
CA VAL A 2 -8.06 -12.31 -39.24
C VAL A 2 -9.16 -11.91 -38.27
N ASP A 3 -9.69 -12.88 -37.53
CA ASP A 3 -10.70 -12.65 -36.52
C ASP A 3 -10.16 -11.69 -35.45
N ASN A 4 -10.62 -10.44 -35.48
CA ASN A 4 -10.41 -9.46 -34.42
C ASN A 4 -11.25 -9.86 -33.19
N ILE A 5 -10.90 -10.98 -32.56
CA ILE A 5 -11.35 -11.27 -31.21
C ILE A 5 -10.64 -10.22 -30.33
N SER A 6 -11.40 -9.28 -29.74
CA SER A 6 -10.78 -8.27 -28.88
C SER A 6 -10.03 -8.98 -27.75
N ASP A 7 -8.81 -8.55 -27.43
CA ASP A 7 -8.01 -9.13 -26.34
C ASP A 7 -8.78 -9.18 -25.00
N LEU A 8 -9.80 -8.31 -24.85
CA LEU A 8 -10.74 -8.30 -23.73
C LEU A 8 -11.58 -9.59 -23.63
N GLU A 9 -11.99 -10.17 -24.75
CA GLU A 9 -12.76 -11.43 -24.82
C GLU A 9 -11.88 -12.63 -24.47
N LEU A 10 -10.62 -12.63 -24.92
CA LEU A 10 -9.61 -13.63 -24.55
C LEU A 10 -9.27 -13.59 -23.05
N TYR A 11 -9.23 -12.40 -22.45
CA TYR A 11 -8.94 -12.20 -21.03
C TYR A 11 -10.04 -12.70 -20.08
N LYS A 12 -11.29 -12.83 -20.54
CA LYS A 12 -12.46 -13.22 -19.73
C LYS A 12 -12.62 -14.72 -19.52
N LYS A 13 -11.91 -15.58 -20.27
CA LYS A 13 -11.94 -17.04 -20.06
C LYS A 13 -11.21 -17.40 -18.77
N LYS A 14 -11.96 -17.90 -17.77
CA LYS A 14 -11.54 -18.52 -16.49
C LYS A 14 -10.03 -18.40 -16.21
N LYS A 15 -9.59 -17.22 -15.78
CA LYS A 15 -8.24 -17.06 -15.23
C LYS A 15 -8.23 -17.62 -13.83
N GLU A 16 -7.41 -18.63 -13.61
CA GLU A 16 -6.94 -18.93 -12.26
C GLU A 16 -6.07 -17.76 -11.82
N TYR A 17 -6.54 -17.03 -10.81
CA TYR A 17 -5.75 -15.95 -10.23
C TYR A 17 -4.65 -16.56 -9.38
N ASN A 18 -3.42 -16.14 -9.64
CA ASN A 18 -2.24 -16.40 -8.84
C ASN A 18 -1.67 -15.06 -8.36
N LYS A 19 -0.64 -15.12 -7.51
CA LYS A 19 0.01 -13.93 -6.95
C LYS A 19 0.53 -12.94 -8.01
N ASP A 20 0.84 -13.40 -9.22
CA ASP A 20 1.48 -12.60 -10.27
C ASP A 20 0.47 -11.98 -11.24
N ASN A 21 -0.78 -12.49 -11.29
CA ASN A 21 -1.82 -12.04 -12.22
C ASN A 21 -3.07 -11.48 -11.53
N PHE A 22 -3.07 -11.40 -10.19
CA PHE A 22 -4.10 -10.76 -9.40
C PHE A 22 -3.99 -9.24 -9.50
N TYR A 23 -5.12 -8.56 -9.60
CA TYR A 23 -5.17 -7.09 -9.59
C TYR A 23 -5.71 -6.59 -8.26
N THR A 24 -5.15 -5.50 -7.75
CA THR A 24 -5.69 -4.83 -6.57
C THR A 24 -6.83 -3.92 -7.01
N PRO A 25 -8.10 -4.17 -6.62
CA PRO A 25 -9.18 -3.26 -6.93
C PRO A 25 -9.00 -1.94 -6.19
N VAL A 26 -9.21 -0.82 -6.89
CA VAL A 26 -9.05 0.53 -6.34
C VAL A 26 -10.34 1.31 -6.58
N PHE A 27 -10.89 1.92 -5.54
CA PHE A 27 -12.09 2.74 -5.67
C PHE A 27 -11.83 3.95 -6.56
N ASN A 28 -12.74 4.25 -7.49
CA ASN A 28 -12.64 5.45 -8.33
C ASN A 28 -12.61 6.73 -7.49
N ALA A 29 -13.30 6.73 -6.34
CA ALA A 29 -13.26 7.84 -5.40
C ALA A 29 -11.82 8.08 -4.87
N PHE A 30 -11.08 7.01 -4.55
CA PHE A 30 -9.68 7.11 -4.14
C PHE A 30 -8.79 7.71 -5.24
N MET A 31 -8.99 7.30 -6.50
CA MET A 31 -8.25 7.89 -7.62
C MET A 31 -8.51 9.39 -7.78
N ARG A 32 -9.70 9.87 -7.41
CA ARG A 32 -10.10 11.29 -7.41
C ARG A 32 -9.73 12.05 -6.14
N ASN A 33 -9.16 11.37 -5.14
CA ASN A 33 -8.72 11.99 -3.89
C ASN A 33 -7.69 13.09 -4.16
N LYS A 34 -7.96 14.31 -3.69
CA LYS A 34 -7.10 15.49 -3.91
C LYS A 34 -6.04 15.67 -2.82
N ASP A 35 -6.15 14.95 -1.71
CA ASP A 35 -5.19 15.00 -0.59
C ASP A 35 -3.89 14.26 -0.94
N LEU A 36 -3.94 13.35 -1.91
CA LEU A 36 -2.82 12.53 -2.36
C LEU A 36 -2.38 12.89 -3.79
N ASN A 37 -1.08 13.03 -3.96
CA ASN A 37 -0.45 13.12 -5.27
C ASN A 37 -0.37 11.74 -5.96
N VAL A 38 0.05 11.72 -7.22
CA VAL A 38 0.09 10.48 -8.02
C VAL A 38 1.04 9.44 -7.41
N GLN A 39 2.22 9.85 -6.93
CA GLN A 39 3.19 8.92 -6.33
C GLN A 39 2.67 8.33 -5.02
N GLU A 40 2.03 9.15 -4.19
CA GLU A 40 1.38 8.73 -2.95
C GLU A 40 0.27 7.71 -3.21
N LYS A 41 -0.57 7.95 -4.23
CA LYS A 41 -1.62 7.01 -4.65
C LYS A 41 -1.03 5.68 -5.12
N CYS A 42 -0.05 5.72 -6.02
CA CYS A 42 0.59 4.51 -6.53
C CYS A 42 1.24 3.70 -5.40
N PHE A 43 1.95 4.36 -4.49
CA PHE A 43 2.60 3.69 -3.36
C PHE A 43 1.58 3.10 -2.38
N PHE A 44 0.49 3.81 -2.09
CA PHE A 44 -0.59 3.27 -1.25
C PHE A 44 -1.23 2.03 -1.87
N ILE A 45 -1.57 2.07 -3.17
CA ILE A 45 -2.15 0.92 -3.90
C ILE A 45 -1.19 -0.27 -3.87
N TYR A 46 0.10 -0.03 -4.09
CA TYR A 46 1.13 -1.07 -4.00
C TYR A 46 1.15 -1.74 -2.62
N ILE A 47 1.12 -0.97 -1.53
CA ILE A 47 1.04 -1.53 -0.15
C ILE A 47 -0.27 -2.32 0.03
N GLN A 48 -1.40 -1.81 -0.46
CA GLN A 48 -2.70 -2.47 -0.34
C GLN A 48 -2.74 -3.85 -1.02
N GLY A 49 -1.95 -4.04 -2.08
CA GLY A 49 -1.83 -5.33 -2.76
C GLY A 49 -1.30 -6.47 -1.88
N PHE A 50 -0.67 -6.15 -0.74
CA PHE A 50 -0.22 -7.14 0.25
C PHE A 50 -1.30 -7.49 1.30
N GLY A 51 -2.47 -6.84 1.28
CA GLY A 51 -3.55 -7.05 2.24
C GLY A 51 -3.43 -6.14 3.47
N GLU A 52 -3.60 -6.71 4.67
CA GLU A 52 -3.66 -5.94 5.93
C GLU A 52 -2.33 -5.28 6.32
N LYS A 53 -1.20 -5.81 5.83
CA LYS A 53 0.14 -5.34 6.17
C LYS A 53 1.14 -5.73 5.10
N CYS A 54 2.10 -4.85 4.85
CA CYS A 54 3.21 -5.07 3.93
C CYS A 54 4.52 -5.24 4.73
N PHE A 55 5.20 -6.36 4.47
CA PHE A 55 6.49 -6.72 5.08
C PHE A 55 7.66 -6.60 4.11
N GLN A 56 7.41 -6.06 2.92
CA GLN A 56 8.42 -6.01 1.87
C GLN A 56 9.58 -5.13 2.31
N ASN A 57 10.80 -5.63 2.10
CA ASN A 57 11.98 -4.87 2.47
C ASN A 57 12.11 -3.62 1.58
N GLN A 58 12.70 -2.53 2.12
CA GLN A 58 12.77 -1.24 1.42
C GLN A 58 13.55 -1.31 0.10
N THR A 59 14.55 -2.18 -0.01
CA THR A 59 15.34 -2.34 -1.24
C THR A 59 14.46 -2.92 -2.34
N THR A 60 13.69 -3.97 -2.05
CA THR A 60 12.79 -4.60 -3.01
C THR A 60 11.64 -3.66 -3.40
N ILE A 61 11.09 -2.88 -2.45
CA ILE A 61 10.10 -1.83 -2.81
C ILE A 61 10.72 -0.81 -3.78
N CYS A 62 11.97 -0.38 -3.54
CA CYS A 62 12.67 0.56 -4.42
C CYS A 62 12.89 -0.03 -5.82
N GLU A 63 13.25 -1.31 -5.91
CA GLU A 63 13.44 -2.02 -7.18
C GLU A 63 12.12 -2.19 -7.94
N GLU A 64 11.07 -2.70 -7.29
CA GLU A 64 9.76 -2.95 -7.91
C GLU A 64 9.07 -1.66 -8.38
N LEU A 65 9.18 -0.58 -7.60
CA LEU A 65 8.60 0.72 -7.96
C LEU A 65 9.55 1.61 -8.77
N ASN A 66 10.79 1.17 -9.00
CA ASN A 66 11.85 1.96 -9.64
C ASN A 66 12.02 3.37 -9.01
N ILE A 67 12.17 3.42 -7.69
CA ILE A 67 12.36 4.66 -6.92
C ILE A 67 13.61 4.62 -6.05
N SER A 68 14.13 5.80 -5.72
CA SER A 68 15.27 5.90 -4.79
C SER A 68 14.83 5.66 -3.33
N LYS A 69 15.76 5.19 -2.47
CA LYS A 69 15.53 5.09 -1.02
C LYS A 69 15.07 6.42 -0.38
N PRO A 70 15.66 7.59 -0.72
CA PRO A 70 15.12 8.88 -0.28
C PRO A 70 13.67 9.12 -0.68
N THR A 71 13.30 8.79 -1.92
CA THR A 71 11.92 8.91 -2.41
C THR A 71 10.97 8.01 -1.62
N LEU A 72 11.33 6.75 -1.39
CA LEU A 72 10.54 5.83 -0.57
C LEU A 72 10.34 6.38 0.85
N ARG A 73 11.40 6.85 1.51
CA ARG A 73 11.31 7.44 2.86
C ARG A 73 10.40 8.67 2.88
N LYS A 74 10.48 9.51 1.86
CA LYS A 74 9.61 10.67 1.71
C LYS A 74 8.14 10.24 1.59
N LEU A 75 7.84 9.29 0.70
CA LEU A 75 6.48 8.77 0.51
C LEU A 75 5.92 8.15 1.80
N MET A 76 6.70 7.33 2.50
CA MET A 76 6.30 6.76 3.79
C MET A 76 5.98 7.86 4.81
N ASN A 77 6.86 8.85 4.96
CA ASN A 77 6.66 9.93 5.91
C ASN A 77 5.45 10.81 5.55
N GLU A 78 5.23 11.09 4.27
CA GLU A 78 4.10 11.90 3.81
C GLU A 78 2.76 11.18 4.03
N LEU A 79 2.66 9.90 3.66
CA LEU A 79 1.46 9.10 3.90
C LEU A 79 1.18 8.88 5.39
N GLU A 80 2.21 8.66 6.20
CA GLU A 80 2.06 8.48 7.65
C GLU A 80 1.59 9.78 8.31
N LYS A 81 2.14 10.94 7.91
CA LYS A 81 1.67 12.26 8.38
C LYS A 81 0.20 12.52 8.01
N LYS A 82 -0.22 12.05 6.83
CA LYS A 82 -1.59 12.14 6.35
C LYS A 82 -2.51 11.05 6.92
N ASN A 83 -2.01 10.15 7.78
CA ASN A 83 -2.76 9.02 8.37
C ASN A 83 -3.24 7.95 7.37
N TYR A 84 -2.67 7.90 6.16
CA TYR A 84 -2.99 6.85 5.18
C TYR A 84 -2.26 5.54 5.44
N ILE A 85 -1.14 5.60 6.15
CA ILE A 85 -0.45 4.39 6.60
C ILE A 85 -0.05 4.54 8.07
N TYR A 86 0.11 3.42 8.75
CA TYR A 86 0.85 3.32 10.00
C TYR A 86 2.13 2.53 9.76
N VAL A 87 3.27 3.01 10.26
CA VAL A 87 4.57 2.35 10.07
C VAL A 87 5.08 1.85 11.42
N GLN A 88 5.07 0.53 11.59
CA GLN A 88 5.71 -0.10 12.75
C GLN A 88 7.22 -0.18 12.52
N ARG A 89 7.98 0.45 13.40
CA ARG A 89 9.44 0.45 13.38
C ARG A 89 9.96 -0.32 14.59
N LYS A 90 10.80 -1.33 14.35
CA LYS A 90 11.36 -2.18 15.40
C LYS A 90 12.87 -2.27 15.30
N TYR A 91 13.51 -2.58 16.43
CA TYR A 91 14.87 -3.12 16.43
C TYR A 91 14.83 -4.64 16.32
N SER A 92 15.84 -5.21 15.66
CA SER A 92 16.11 -6.63 15.66
C SER A 92 16.37 -7.08 17.09
N HIS A 93 15.65 -8.12 17.54
CA HIS A 93 15.79 -8.70 18.88
C HIS A 93 17.23 -9.14 19.19
N ASN A 94 18.01 -9.49 18.16
CA ASN A 94 19.34 -10.08 18.33
C ASN A 94 20.48 -9.05 18.19
N THR A 95 20.33 -8.07 17.29
CA THR A 95 21.47 -7.23 16.86
C THR A 95 21.34 -5.75 17.24
N LYS A 96 20.22 -5.32 17.82
CA LYS A 96 19.87 -3.89 18.04
C LYS A 96 19.89 -3.05 16.75
N GLU A 97 19.97 -3.67 15.57
CA GLU A 97 19.86 -3.00 14.29
C GLU A 97 18.40 -2.71 13.95
N LYS A 98 18.15 -1.75 13.06
CA LYS A 98 16.79 -1.45 12.61
C LYS A 98 16.24 -2.62 11.79
N ALA A 99 15.16 -3.22 12.24
CA ALA A 99 14.43 -4.22 11.47
C ALA A 99 13.68 -3.56 10.30
N THR A 100 13.28 -4.37 9.32
CA THR A 100 12.38 -3.94 8.23
C THR A 100 11.08 -3.40 8.83
N PRO A 101 10.69 -2.16 8.53
CA PRO A 101 9.42 -1.63 9.00
C PRO A 101 8.24 -2.39 8.42
N VAL A 102 7.18 -2.57 9.21
CA VAL A 102 5.90 -3.13 8.75
C VAL A 102 4.96 -1.98 8.44
N LEU A 103 4.42 -1.95 7.22
CA LEU A 103 3.50 -0.90 6.77
C LEU A 103 2.06 -1.42 6.86
N PHE A 104 1.19 -0.65 7.49
CA PHE A 104 -0.24 -0.95 7.62
C PHE A 104 -1.04 0.09 6.82
N PRO A 105 -1.65 -0.26 5.68
CA PRO A 105 -2.54 0.65 4.97
C PRO A 105 -3.81 0.90 5.79
N ILE A 106 -4.21 2.16 5.92
CA ILE A 106 -5.43 2.53 6.64
C ILE A 106 -6.63 2.47 5.69
N PRO A 107 -7.76 1.86 6.10
CA PRO A 107 -8.94 1.72 5.25
C PRO A 107 -9.48 3.05 4.71
N ILE A 108 -9.81 3.02 3.42
CA ILE A 108 -10.38 4.12 2.66
C ILE A 108 -11.89 3.91 2.55
N ASP A 109 -12.64 4.99 2.68
CA ASP A 109 -14.06 5.02 2.39
C ASP A 109 -14.30 4.95 0.88
N GLU A 110 -15.11 3.98 0.46
CA GLU A 110 -15.32 3.64 -0.96
C GLU A 110 -16.02 4.75 -1.77
N ASN A 111 -16.79 5.60 -1.11
CA ASN A 111 -17.60 6.63 -1.74
C ASN A 111 -16.86 7.97 -1.86
N THR A 112 -16.04 8.29 -0.87
CA THR A 112 -15.29 9.56 -0.80
C THR A 112 -13.85 9.42 -1.26
N GLY A 113 -13.26 8.22 -1.18
CA GLY A 113 -11.86 7.98 -1.48
C GLY A 113 -10.90 8.51 -0.40
N GLN A 114 -11.44 8.99 0.72
CA GLN A 114 -10.70 9.52 1.86
C GLN A 114 -10.63 8.48 2.98
N LEU A 115 -9.89 8.78 4.04
CA LEU A 115 -9.81 7.92 5.23
C LEU A 115 -11.19 7.68 5.84
N SER A 116 -11.44 6.45 6.29
CA SER A 116 -12.69 6.14 7.01
C SER A 116 -12.89 7.04 8.24
N GLN A 117 -14.13 7.27 8.63
CA GLN A 117 -14.47 8.05 9.83
C GLN A 117 -13.81 7.51 11.12
N HIS A 118 -13.45 6.22 11.13
CA HIS A 118 -12.84 5.53 12.27
C HIS A 118 -11.30 5.48 12.22
N HIS A 119 -10.65 6.09 11.21
CA HIS A 119 -9.20 5.96 11.01
C HIS A 119 -8.38 6.34 12.25
N LYS A 120 -8.78 7.38 12.99
CA LYS A 120 -8.07 7.82 14.22
C LYS A 120 -8.10 6.74 15.30
N SER A 121 -9.26 6.12 15.50
CA SER A 121 -9.43 5.02 16.45
C SER A 121 -8.62 3.80 16.03
N LEU A 122 -8.60 3.49 14.73
CA LEU A 122 -7.79 2.41 14.19
C LEU A 122 -6.30 2.67 14.39
N ILE A 123 -5.81 3.88 14.10
CA ILE A 123 -4.40 4.23 14.33
C ILE A 123 -4.04 4.15 15.82
N LYS A 124 -4.93 4.58 16.72
CA LYS A 124 -4.73 4.42 18.16
C LYS A 124 -4.61 2.95 18.54
N TYR A 125 -5.49 2.10 18.02
CA TYR A 125 -5.43 0.64 18.19
C TYR A 125 -4.12 0.06 17.64
N MET A 126 -3.70 0.44 16.43
CA MET A 126 -2.44 -0.01 15.83
C MET A 126 -1.24 0.37 16.68
N LYS A 127 -1.21 1.59 17.24
CA LYS A 127 -0.13 2.03 18.14
C LYS A 127 -0.07 1.22 19.44
N SER A 128 -1.21 0.80 19.99
CA SER A 128 -1.23 -0.06 21.19
C SER A 128 -0.87 -1.51 20.88
N THR A 129 -1.36 -2.04 19.75
CA THR A 129 -1.20 -3.46 19.38
C THR A 129 0.16 -3.73 18.76
N TYR A 130 0.67 -2.78 17.97
CA TYR A 130 1.91 -2.87 17.21
C TYR A 130 2.81 -1.66 17.51
N PRO A 131 3.26 -1.47 18.76
CA PRO A 131 4.04 -0.30 19.14
C PRO A 131 5.33 -0.19 18.32
N SER A 132 5.75 1.02 17.97
CA SER A 132 7.07 1.29 17.38
C SER A 132 8.10 1.59 18.47
N ASP A 133 9.35 1.18 18.24
CA ASP A 133 10.46 1.44 19.15
C ASP A 133 11.06 2.84 18.95
N TYR A 134 10.90 3.43 17.76
CA TYR A 134 11.41 4.75 17.37
C TYR A 134 10.57 5.39 16.25
#